data_AF-A0A067LZW2-F1
#
_entry.id   AF-A0A067LZW2-F1
#
_cell.length_a   1.000
_cell.length_b   1.000
_cell.length_c   1.000
_cell.angle_alpha   90.00
_cell.angle_beta   90.00
_cell.angle_gamma   90.00
#
_symmetry.space_group_name_H-M   'P 1'
#
loop_
_entity.id
_entity.type
_entity.pdbx_description
1 polymer ?
#
loop_
_entity_poly.entity_id
_entity_poly.type
_entity_poly.pdbx_seq_one_letter_code
_entity_poly.pdbx_strand_id
1 'polypeptide(L)'
;MKEKHQLHLDGRLIAESDGAVWVPLADPTQYAIALHYEKKVPLLEGDIQSALTFRKHVAHTPQLSGAAFATCLPCIHVTIAGSYIRFSASMLGEELFVHHYTDYLSLAGPGDLQYIRRRVDHISKHFDVVREALQSLRQYYKGVQPRSRDTKDPARLRPNPTLRPTSTRSSHTRLEGLVFEDRMSFGDMQYNPALWRARYRGRPALVKFTERYSVRTHQLLAGCSPPKAPELYFAEKIVGGIWMIVMKRLKETNAENTFLDQALPSSVVNDVKAALDVLHKGGLVFGDLRRSNIMVQLENDVYRAKLIDFDNSGREVASDDPAAAEYEAGGPWYDPFLNPWPGLPQEIQPSKPMRAAHDLAMLELISPSDRLGLNEQGQVFWSK
;
A
#
# COMPACT_ATOMS: atom_id res chain seq x y z
N MET A 1 5.35 23.82 25.38
CA MET A 1 4.03 23.19 25.20
C MET A 1 3.00 24.15 25.77
N LYS A 2 1.81 24.29 25.15
CA LYS A 2 0.66 24.91 25.82
C LYS A 2 -0.13 23.77 26.48
N GLU A 3 -0.52 23.94 27.74
CA GLU A 3 -0.99 22.85 28.62
C GLU A 3 -2.38 22.29 28.28
N LYS A 4 -3.20 23.05 27.53
CA LYS A 4 -4.43 22.62 26.86
C LYS A 4 -4.74 23.58 25.72
N HIS A 5 -5.29 23.08 24.62
CA HIS A 5 -5.74 23.91 23.51
C HIS A 5 -7.16 23.53 23.11
N GLN A 6 -8.08 24.48 23.21
CA GLN A 6 -9.50 24.31 22.95
C GLN A 6 -9.89 25.03 21.65
N LEU A 7 -10.66 24.35 20.81
CA LEU A 7 -11.20 24.86 19.56
C LEU A 7 -12.70 25.05 19.71
N HIS A 8 -13.16 26.28 19.50
CA HIS A 8 -14.57 26.62 19.54
C HIS A 8 -15.07 26.99 18.14
N LEU A 9 -16.29 26.56 17.81
CA LEU A 9 -17.03 26.98 16.62
C LEU A 9 -18.43 27.40 17.09
N ASP A 10 -18.84 28.62 16.76
CA ASP A 10 -20.13 29.21 17.16
C ASP A 10 -20.40 29.11 18.67
N GLY A 11 -19.37 29.36 19.48
CA GLY A 11 -19.44 29.28 20.94
C GLY A 11 -19.46 27.86 21.53
N ARG A 12 -19.43 26.81 20.70
CA ARG A 12 -19.38 25.41 21.14
C ARG A 12 -17.96 24.86 21.05
N LEU A 13 -17.51 24.18 22.10
CA LEU A 13 -16.26 23.44 22.08
C LEU A 13 -16.38 22.26 21.11
N ILE A 14 -15.61 22.27 20.03
CA ILE A 14 -15.63 21.20 19.01
C ILE A 14 -14.41 20.29 19.09
N ALA A 15 -13.30 20.75 19.68
CA ALA A 15 -12.10 19.94 19.89
C ALA A 15 -11.31 20.44 21.10
N GLU A 16 -10.69 19.54 21.85
CA GLU A 16 -9.73 19.85 22.90
C GLU A 16 -8.54 18.91 22.77
N SER A 17 -7.33 19.47 22.75
CA SER A 17 -6.08 18.72 22.84
C SER A 17 -5.42 18.99 24.17
N ASP A 18 -4.85 17.97 24.80
CA ASP A 18 -4.00 18.17 25.97
C ASP A 18 -2.76 18.98 25.60
N GLY A 19 -2.26 18.89 24.36
CA GLY A 19 -1.47 19.98 23.80
C GLY A 19 -0.84 19.68 22.44
N ALA A 20 -0.13 20.69 21.93
CA ALA A 20 0.41 20.67 20.58
C ALA A 20 1.68 21.52 20.44
N VAL A 21 2.50 21.17 19.46
CA VAL A 21 3.68 21.92 19.02
C VAL A 21 3.36 22.61 17.70
N TRP A 22 3.14 23.92 17.78
CA TRP A 22 2.93 24.79 16.64
C TRP A 22 4.26 25.26 16.08
N VAL A 23 4.39 25.24 14.76
CA VAL A 23 5.61 25.64 14.05
C VAL A 23 5.23 26.71 13.04
N PRO A 24 5.87 27.90 13.08
CA PRO A 24 5.65 28.91 12.06
C PRO A 24 6.17 28.41 10.72
N LEU A 25 5.46 28.80 9.65
CA LEU A 25 5.92 28.58 8.28
C LEU A 25 6.97 29.63 7.89
N ALA A 26 7.31 29.72 6.60
CA ALA A 26 8.14 30.82 6.09
C ALA A 26 7.49 32.20 6.35
N ASP A 27 6.16 32.27 6.29
CA ASP A 27 5.36 33.38 6.83
C ASP A 27 5.04 33.10 8.31
N PRO A 28 5.51 33.94 9.26
CA PRO A 28 5.30 33.72 10.68
C PRO A 28 3.86 33.93 11.16
N THR A 29 2.96 34.41 10.30
CA THR A 29 1.51 34.51 10.58
C THR A 29 0.77 33.21 10.32
N GLN A 30 1.40 32.29 9.58
CA GLN A 30 0.88 30.97 9.26
C GLN A 30 1.66 29.89 10.02
N TYR A 31 0.97 28.79 10.33
CA TYR A 31 1.51 27.73 11.17
C TYR A 31 1.20 26.35 10.61
N ALA A 32 1.94 25.36 11.10
CA ALA A 32 1.59 23.95 11.07
C ALA A 32 1.66 23.37 12.49
N ILE A 33 0.98 22.24 12.71
CA ILE A 33 1.13 21.45 13.93
C ILE A 33 2.08 20.29 13.61
N ALA A 34 3.25 20.29 14.22
CA ALA A 34 4.25 19.23 14.02
C ALA A 34 4.09 18.07 15.02
N LEU A 35 3.52 18.34 16.18
CA LEU A 35 3.21 17.32 17.18
C LEU A 35 1.90 17.63 17.88
N HIS A 36 1.09 16.61 18.09
CA HIS A 36 -0.13 16.64 18.87
C HIS A 36 -0.05 15.59 19.98
N TYR A 37 -0.41 15.94 21.21
CA TYR A 37 -0.44 15.00 22.33
C TYR A 37 -1.81 14.96 22.99
N GLU A 38 -2.22 13.74 23.36
CA GLU A 38 -3.43 13.49 24.12
C GLU A 38 -3.16 12.54 25.28
N LYS A 39 -3.72 12.87 26.45
CA LYS A 39 -3.73 12.06 27.66
C LYS A 39 -5.12 11.43 27.82
N LYS A 40 -5.16 10.13 28.06
CA LYS A 40 -6.38 9.34 28.17
C LYS A 40 -6.48 8.62 29.51
N VAL A 41 -7.72 8.34 29.89
CA VAL A 41 -8.14 7.48 31.00
C VAL A 41 -9.33 6.67 30.47
N PRO A 42 -9.38 5.32 30.42
CA PRO A 42 -8.37 4.24 30.30
C PRO A 42 -8.07 3.88 28.81
N LEU A 43 -7.54 2.67 28.51
CA LEU A 43 -7.06 2.18 27.20
C LEU A 43 -8.10 2.05 26.06
N LEU A 44 -9.32 2.60 26.19
CA LEU A 44 -10.37 2.45 25.18
C LEU A 44 -10.45 3.67 24.24
N GLU A 45 -10.50 3.40 22.92
CA GLU A 45 -10.89 4.30 21.81
C GLU A 45 -10.15 5.65 21.64
N GLY A 46 -9.05 5.90 22.37
CA GLY A 46 -8.23 7.11 22.22
C GLY A 46 -7.44 7.20 20.90
N ASP A 47 -7.47 6.15 20.10
CA ASP A 47 -6.55 5.92 18.98
C ASP A 47 -6.76 6.85 17.80
N ILE A 48 -8.03 7.16 17.53
CA ILE A 48 -8.42 8.02 16.42
C ILE A 48 -8.62 9.47 16.89
N GLN A 49 -8.82 9.69 18.20
CA GLN A 49 -9.16 11.01 18.73
C GLN A 49 -8.05 12.05 18.47
N SER A 50 -6.78 11.73 18.73
CA SER A 50 -5.67 12.68 18.49
C SER A 50 -5.60 13.13 17.03
N ALA A 51 -5.81 12.20 16.11
CA ALA A 51 -5.85 12.49 14.68
C ALA A 51 -7.11 13.29 14.28
N LEU A 52 -8.28 12.97 14.85
CA LEU A 52 -9.52 13.72 14.60
C LEU A 52 -9.47 15.14 15.17
N THR A 53 -8.93 15.33 16.37
CA THR A 53 -8.70 16.64 16.99
C THR A 53 -7.78 17.47 16.12
N PHE A 54 -6.67 16.88 15.64
CA PHE A 54 -5.79 17.50 14.66
C PHE A 54 -6.53 17.89 13.37
N ARG A 55 -7.35 17.00 12.80
CA ARG A 55 -8.15 17.31 11.60
C ARG A 55 -9.13 18.46 11.82
N LYS A 56 -9.78 18.53 12.99
CA LYS A 56 -10.65 19.66 13.37
C LYS A 56 -9.86 20.96 13.46
N HIS A 57 -8.65 20.93 14.03
CA HIS A 57 -7.76 22.10 14.02
C HIS A 57 -7.47 22.57 12.60
N VAL A 58 -7.06 21.66 11.71
CA VAL A 58 -6.76 21.99 10.31
C VAL A 58 -7.98 22.58 9.60
N ALA A 59 -9.18 22.06 9.85
CA ALA A 59 -10.41 22.51 9.20
C ALA A 59 -10.90 23.89 9.68
N HIS A 60 -10.69 24.24 10.95
CA HIS A 60 -11.32 25.41 11.57
C HIS A 60 -10.33 26.46 12.09
N THR A 61 -9.02 26.27 11.94
CA THR A 61 -7.99 27.26 12.33
C THR A 61 -7.44 27.94 11.08
N PRO A 62 -7.78 29.21 10.80
CA PRO A 62 -7.35 29.91 9.58
C PRO A 62 -5.83 29.92 9.36
N GLN A 63 -5.06 29.99 10.43
CA GLN A 63 -3.60 30.01 10.42
C GLN A 63 -2.96 28.70 9.93
N LEU A 64 -3.73 27.60 9.86
CA LEU A 64 -3.25 26.30 9.35
C LEU A 64 -3.56 26.10 7.86
N SER A 65 -4.43 26.94 7.28
CA SER A 65 -4.89 26.78 5.90
C SER A 65 -3.74 26.88 4.89
N GLY A 66 -2.80 27.81 5.11
CA GLY A 66 -1.62 27.98 4.27
C GLY A 66 -0.80 26.70 4.12
N ALA A 67 -0.56 26.01 5.23
CA ALA A 67 0.16 24.74 5.24
C ALA A 67 -0.66 23.59 4.61
N ALA A 68 -1.98 23.57 4.81
CA ALA A 68 -2.89 22.56 4.26
C ALA A 68 -2.97 22.61 2.72
N PHE A 69 -2.83 23.80 2.13
CA PHE A 69 -2.80 23.99 0.69
C PHE A 69 -1.41 23.74 0.09
N ALA A 70 -0.35 23.80 0.89
CA ALA A 70 1.03 23.61 0.43
C ALA A 70 1.57 22.18 0.64
N THR A 71 1.07 21.45 1.64
CA THR A 71 1.68 20.20 2.10
C THR A 71 0.62 19.15 2.43
N CYS A 72 1.05 17.91 2.69
CA CYS A 72 0.23 16.87 3.29
C CYS A 72 0.19 16.92 4.83
N LEU A 73 0.60 18.03 5.46
CA LEU A 73 0.56 18.23 6.91
C LEU A 73 1.02 17.02 7.77
N PRO A 74 2.25 16.50 7.57
CA PRO A 74 2.78 15.46 8.45
C PRO A 74 2.76 15.92 9.91
N CYS A 75 2.17 15.13 10.80
CA CYS A 75 2.04 15.43 12.23
C CYS A 75 2.37 14.20 13.08
N ILE A 76 3.21 14.37 14.10
CA ILE A 76 3.51 13.31 15.08
C ILE A 76 2.41 13.32 16.15
N HIS A 77 1.90 12.15 16.50
CA HIS A 77 0.91 11.97 17.56
C HIS A 77 1.52 11.18 18.71
N VAL A 78 1.40 11.74 19.91
CA VAL A 78 1.77 11.08 21.18
C VAL A 78 0.51 10.82 21.98
N THR A 79 0.22 9.55 22.26
CA THR A 79 -0.90 9.17 23.11
C THR A 79 -0.37 8.60 24.42
N ILE A 80 -0.85 9.13 25.55
CA ILE A 80 -0.53 8.60 26.88
C ILE A 80 -1.83 8.06 27.48
N ALA A 81 -1.88 6.75 27.78
CA ALA A 81 -3.03 6.09 28.39
C ALA A 81 -2.60 5.42 29.69
N GLY A 82 -2.92 6.02 30.84
CA GLY A 82 -2.43 5.55 32.14
C GLY A 82 -0.89 5.51 32.18
N SER A 83 -0.33 4.32 32.41
CA SER A 83 1.12 4.08 32.39
C SER A 83 1.66 3.66 31.02
N TYR A 84 0.93 3.85 29.94
CA TYR A 84 1.36 3.49 28.59
C TYR A 84 1.54 4.73 27.72
N ILE A 85 2.49 4.65 26.79
CA ILE A 85 2.73 5.66 25.76
C ILE A 85 2.75 5.02 24.38
N ARG A 86 2.24 5.72 23.37
CA ARG A 86 2.32 5.30 21.97
C ARG A 86 2.73 6.46 21.07
N PHE A 87 3.52 6.14 20.03
CA PHE A 87 3.89 7.06 18.97
C PHE A 87 3.21 6.67 17.65
N SER A 88 2.59 7.66 17.02
CA SER A 88 1.96 7.52 15.71
C SER A 88 2.24 8.79 14.89
N ALA A 89 1.92 8.77 13.60
CA ALA A 89 1.90 9.98 12.79
C ALA A 89 0.70 9.99 11.86
N SER A 90 0.31 11.18 11.42
CA SER A 90 -0.68 11.36 10.39
C SER A 90 -0.18 12.23 9.25
N MET A 91 -0.84 12.07 8.10
CA MET A 91 -0.71 12.98 6.97
C MET A 91 -2.08 13.17 6.34
N LEU A 92 -2.34 14.39 5.88
CA LEU A 92 -3.53 14.78 5.14
C LEU A 92 -3.32 14.56 3.64
N GLY A 93 -3.97 13.53 3.10
CA GLY A 93 -4.19 13.35 1.67
C GLY A 93 -5.57 13.84 1.25
N GLU A 94 -6.25 13.07 0.41
CA GLU A 94 -7.71 13.22 0.20
C GLU A 94 -8.48 12.91 1.49
N GLU A 95 -7.93 11.97 2.28
CA GLU A 95 -8.37 11.61 3.62
C GLU A 95 -7.22 11.80 4.62
N LEU A 96 -7.53 11.72 5.91
CA LEU A 96 -6.51 11.71 6.96
C LEU A 96 -5.99 10.27 7.11
N PHE A 97 -4.72 10.06 6.78
CA PHE A 97 -4.04 8.80 7.01
C PHE A 97 -3.35 8.85 8.37
N VAL A 98 -3.52 7.81 9.19
CA VAL A 98 -2.88 7.67 10.49
C VAL A 98 -2.13 6.34 10.50
N HIS A 99 -0.86 6.38 10.91
CA HIS A 99 -0.03 5.19 11.04
C HIS A 99 0.53 5.10 12.46
N HIS A 100 0.37 3.94 13.09
CA HIS A 100 0.89 3.64 14.42
C HIS A 100 2.29 3.03 14.28
N TYR A 101 3.32 3.78 14.70
CA TYR A 101 4.71 3.30 14.63
C TYR A 101 5.08 2.37 15.78
N THR A 102 4.36 2.48 16.90
CA THR A 102 4.53 1.61 18.06
C THR A 102 3.18 1.11 18.53
N ASP A 103 3.19 -0.04 19.19
CA ASP A 103 2.11 -0.38 20.12
C ASP A 103 2.17 0.52 21.38
N TYR A 104 1.28 0.27 22.34
CA TYR A 104 1.33 0.89 23.66
C TYR A 104 2.52 0.37 24.46
N LEU A 105 3.55 1.20 24.59
CA LEU A 105 4.76 0.92 25.38
C LEU A 105 4.50 1.19 26.86
N SER A 106 4.76 0.21 27.72
CA SER A 106 4.56 0.36 29.16
C SER A 106 5.67 1.19 29.82
N LEU A 107 5.29 2.33 30.40
CA LEU A 107 6.12 3.17 31.28
C LEU A 107 6.20 2.63 32.71
N ALA A 108 5.35 1.68 33.08
CA ALA A 108 5.44 0.92 34.32
C ALA A 108 6.03 -0.47 34.10
N GLY A 109 6.44 -1.15 35.17
CA GLY A 109 6.96 -2.51 35.09
C GLY A 109 7.39 -3.06 36.45
N PRO A 110 7.61 -4.39 36.57
CA PRO A 110 8.08 -5.00 37.81
C PRO A 110 9.36 -4.35 38.32
N GLY A 111 9.51 -4.30 39.65
CA GLY A 111 10.58 -3.61 40.38
C GLY A 111 12.00 -4.20 40.23
N ASP A 112 12.22 -5.14 39.32
CA ASP A 112 13.54 -5.69 39.03
C ASP A 112 14.39 -4.65 38.26
N LEU A 113 15.53 -4.28 38.83
CA LEU A 113 16.47 -3.30 38.27
C LEU A 113 16.96 -3.67 36.86
N GLN A 114 17.17 -4.95 36.54
CA GLN A 114 17.61 -5.35 35.20
C GLN A 114 16.51 -5.15 34.16
N TYR A 115 15.28 -5.49 34.53
CA TYR A 115 14.10 -5.26 33.69
C TYR A 115 13.88 -3.77 33.45
N ILE A 116 13.98 -2.95 34.51
CA ILE A 116 13.85 -1.49 34.42
C ILE A 116 14.88 -0.90 33.47
N ARG A 117 16.16 -1.28 33.57
CA ARG A 117 17.22 -0.77 32.66
C ARG A 117 16.92 -1.08 31.20
N ARG A 118 16.64 -2.35 30.85
CA ARG A 118 16.32 -2.74 29.47
C ARG A 118 15.12 -1.98 28.92
N ARG A 119 14.11 -1.73 29.76
CA ARG A 119 12.91 -0.99 29.39
C ARG A 119 13.18 0.50 29.21
N VAL A 120 13.94 1.12 30.10
CA VAL A 120 14.40 2.52 29.96
C VAL A 120 15.20 2.67 28.67
N ASP A 121 16.14 1.77 28.39
CA ASP A 121 16.94 1.80 27.16
C ASP A 121 16.05 1.65 25.91
N HIS A 122 15.08 0.74 25.95
CA HIS A 122 14.14 0.54 24.85
C HIS A 122 13.26 1.76 24.59
N ILE A 123 12.66 2.34 25.64
CA ILE A 123 11.77 3.51 25.52
C ILE A 123 12.57 4.76 25.12
N SER A 124 13.79 4.94 25.65
CA SER A 124 14.64 6.10 25.34
C SER A 124 14.98 6.18 23.85
N LYS A 125 15.24 5.03 23.20
CA LYS A 125 15.46 4.97 21.74
C LYS A 125 14.26 5.52 20.95
N HIS A 126 13.03 5.26 21.40
CA HIS A 126 11.83 5.80 20.74
C HIS A 126 11.72 7.31 20.93
N PHE A 127 12.00 7.82 22.14
CA PHE A 127 12.03 9.27 22.39
C PHE A 127 13.12 9.97 21.58
N ASP A 128 14.30 9.36 21.43
CA ASP A 128 15.39 9.88 20.62
C ASP A 128 14.97 10.03 19.15
N VAL A 129 14.38 8.98 18.57
CA VAL A 129 13.86 9.00 17.19
C VAL A 129 12.75 10.03 17.01
N VAL A 130 11.80 10.12 17.96
CA VAL A 130 10.71 11.10 17.92
C VAL A 130 11.25 12.53 18.03
N ARG A 131 12.28 12.76 18.85
CA ARG A 131 12.96 14.06 18.96
C ARG A 131 13.59 14.46 17.62
N GLU A 132 14.31 13.56 16.97
CA GLU A 132 14.94 13.79 15.66
C GLU A 132 13.89 14.04 14.56
N ALA A 133 12.83 13.25 14.54
CA ALA A 133 11.71 13.42 13.62
C ALA A 133 11.03 14.78 13.82
N LEU A 134 10.78 15.18 15.07
CA LEU A 134 10.19 16.48 15.38
C LEU A 134 11.10 17.64 14.97
N GLN A 135 12.41 17.53 15.19
CA GLN A 135 13.37 18.55 14.76
C GLN A 135 13.39 18.69 13.23
N SER A 136 13.43 17.57 12.52
CA SER A 136 13.39 17.53 11.05
C SER A 136 12.10 18.14 10.52
N LEU A 137 10.96 17.78 11.12
CA LEU A 137 9.65 18.30 10.75
C LEU A 137 9.52 19.81 11.02
N ARG A 138 10.10 20.30 12.12
CA ARG A 138 10.17 21.74 12.42
C ARG A 138 11.00 22.49 11.38
N GLN A 139 12.14 21.94 10.98
CA GLN A 139 12.98 22.54 9.94
C GLN A 139 12.28 22.54 8.59
N TYR A 140 11.59 21.44 8.24
CA TYR A 140 10.77 21.34 7.04
C TYR A 140 9.72 22.45 6.99
N TYR A 141 8.88 22.59 8.02
CA TYR A 141 7.80 23.58 8.02
C TYR A 141 8.29 25.02 7.92
N LYS A 142 9.44 25.36 8.52
CA LYS A 142 10.05 26.70 8.38
C LYS A 142 10.37 27.07 6.93
N GLY A 143 10.63 26.09 6.06
CA GLY A 143 10.89 26.30 4.64
C GLY A 143 9.63 26.29 3.76
N VAL A 144 8.47 25.93 4.32
CA VAL A 144 7.22 25.85 3.56
C VAL A 144 6.67 27.25 3.32
N GLN A 145 6.45 27.58 2.06
CA GLN A 145 5.70 28.77 1.66
C GLN A 145 4.20 28.48 1.76
N PRO A 146 3.42 29.25 2.54
CA PRO A 146 1.97 29.07 2.60
C PRO A 146 1.34 29.30 1.23
N ARG A 147 0.25 28.59 0.96
CA ARG A 147 -0.54 28.75 -0.28
C ARG A 147 -1.99 29.07 0.03
N SER A 148 -2.69 29.65 -0.94
CA SER A 148 -4.14 29.86 -0.88
C SER A 148 -4.90 28.71 -1.51
N ARG A 149 -6.23 28.71 -1.35
CA ARG A 149 -7.11 27.73 -2.01
C ARG A 149 -6.92 27.69 -3.53
N ASP A 150 -6.71 28.84 -4.15
CA ASP A 150 -6.55 28.99 -5.60
C ASP A 150 -5.16 28.59 -6.09
N THR A 151 -4.17 28.63 -5.20
CA THR A 151 -2.76 28.33 -5.51
C THR A 151 -2.30 27.00 -4.93
N LYS A 152 -3.23 26.15 -4.45
CA LYS A 152 -2.95 24.86 -3.82
C LYS A 152 -1.97 24.01 -4.65
N ASP A 153 -1.03 23.37 -3.97
CA ASP A 153 -0.07 22.49 -4.65
C ASP A 153 -0.73 21.13 -4.93
N PRO A 154 -0.96 20.72 -6.19
CA PRO A 154 -1.48 19.39 -6.48
C PRO A 154 -0.49 18.29 -6.11
N ALA A 155 0.83 18.58 -6.09
CA ALA A 155 1.85 17.59 -5.75
C ALA A 155 1.81 17.19 -4.27
N ARG A 156 1.18 17.99 -3.39
CA ARG A 156 1.04 17.65 -1.96
C ARG A 156 0.31 16.33 -1.70
N LEU A 157 -0.50 15.87 -2.66
CA LEU A 157 -1.26 14.61 -2.56
C LEU A 157 -0.50 13.42 -3.17
N ARG A 158 0.65 13.66 -3.79
CA ARG A 158 1.42 12.62 -4.48
C ARG A 158 2.39 11.93 -3.50
N PRO A 159 2.71 10.64 -3.71
CA PRO A 159 3.68 9.95 -2.88
C PRO A 159 5.07 10.58 -2.99
N ASN A 160 5.80 10.60 -1.88
CA ASN A 160 7.22 10.96 -1.84
C ASN A 160 8.02 9.83 -1.16
N PRO A 161 8.25 8.71 -1.89
CA PRO A 161 8.86 7.51 -1.32
C PRO A 161 10.33 7.77 -0.97
N THR A 162 10.72 7.40 0.26
CA THR A 162 12.12 7.38 0.67
C THR A 162 12.67 5.96 0.50
N LEU A 163 13.66 5.78 -0.37
CA LEU A 163 14.34 4.49 -0.50
C LEU A 163 15.09 4.14 0.78
N ARG A 164 15.15 2.85 1.13
CA ARG A 164 16.06 2.38 2.17
C ARG A 164 17.50 2.68 1.74
N PRO A 165 18.37 3.16 2.63
CA PRO A 165 19.80 3.22 2.36
C PRO A 165 20.29 1.79 2.10
N THR A 166 20.52 1.43 0.84
CA THR A 166 21.24 0.20 0.52
C THR A 166 22.72 0.44 0.82
N SER A 167 23.42 -0.58 1.32
CA SER A 167 24.87 -0.53 1.59
C SER A 167 25.72 -0.23 0.35
N THR A 168 25.12 -0.17 -0.84
CA THR A 168 25.79 0.15 -2.11
C THR A 168 24.97 1.16 -2.92
N ARG A 169 25.63 2.28 -3.28
CA ARG A 169 25.19 3.43 -4.11
C ARG A 169 24.08 4.35 -3.57
N SER A 170 24.35 5.66 -3.65
CA SER A 170 23.47 6.76 -3.23
C SER A 170 22.05 6.59 -3.78
N SER A 171 21.08 6.52 -2.89
CA SER A 171 19.67 6.24 -3.20
C SER A 171 19.02 7.21 -4.21
N HIS A 172 19.57 8.42 -4.37
CA HIS A 172 18.94 9.50 -5.13
C HIS A 172 18.94 9.29 -6.65
N THR A 173 19.91 8.57 -7.22
CA THR A 173 19.99 8.36 -8.69
C THR A 173 19.01 7.29 -9.20
N ARG A 174 18.43 6.48 -8.31
CA ARG A 174 17.55 5.36 -8.72
C ARG A 174 16.11 5.77 -9.01
N LEU A 175 15.61 6.79 -8.31
CA LEU A 175 14.28 7.37 -8.56
C LEU A 175 14.31 8.57 -9.50
N GLU A 176 15.49 8.91 -10.03
CA GLU A 176 15.63 10.01 -10.96
C GLU A 176 14.74 9.79 -12.20
N GLY A 177 13.91 10.79 -12.48
CA GLY A 177 12.94 10.75 -13.57
C GLY A 177 11.62 10.03 -13.25
N LEU A 178 11.37 9.63 -11.99
CA LEU A 178 10.04 9.19 -11.54
C LEU A 178 9.17 10.41 -11.21
N VAL A 179 8.04 10.54 -11.91
CA VAL A 179 7.06 11.61 -11.69
C VAL A 179 5.67 11.00 -11.56
N PHE A 180 5.06 11.12 -10.38
CA PHE A 180 3.67 10.74 -10.17
C PHE A 180 2.73 11.73 -10.88
N GLU A 181 1.81 11.22 -11.68
CA GLU A 181 0.82 12.02 -12.41
C GLU A 181 -0.45 12.13 -11.56
N ASP A 182 -1.10 11.00 -11.27
CA ASP A 182 -2.33 10.89 -10.49
C ASP A 182 -2.58 9.46 -9.98
N ARG A 183 -3.61 9.30 -9.13
CA ARG A 183 -4.07 7.98 -8.67
C ARG A 183 -4.81 7.26 -9.79
N MET A 184 -4.62 5.95 -9.88
CA MET A 184 -5.36 5.13 -10.81
C MET A 184 -6.78 4.87 -10.28
N SER A 185 -7.81 5.28 -11.04
CA SER A 185 -9.22 4.98 -10.74
C SER A 185 -9.75 3.94 -11.73
N PHE A 186 -10.38 2.88 -11.24
CA PHE A 186 -11.08 1.88 -12.06
C PHE A 186 -12.60 2.11 -11.93
N GLY A 187 -13.15 3.03 -12.72
CA GLY A 187 -14.59 3.34 -12.71
C GLY A 187 -15.10 3.90 -11.37
N ASP A 188 -16.36 3.62 -11.04
CA ASP A 188 -17.02 4.04 -9.78
C ASP A 188 -16.43 3.39 -8.52
N MET A 189 -15.54 2.40 -8.68
CA MET A 189 -14.74 1.88 -7.57
C MET A 189 -13.58 2.85 -7.27
N GLN A 190 -13.91 3.89 -6.50
CA GLN A 190 -12.94 4.77 -5.84
C GLN A 190 -12.28 4.00 -4.68
N TYR A 191 -11.29 3.16 -4.96
CA TYR A 191 -10.06 3.03 -4.16
C TYR A 191 -9.28 1.76 -4.54
N ASN A 192 -8.12 1.93 -5.15
CA ASN A 192 -6.97 1.09 -4.80
C ASN A 192 -5.86 2.04 -4.35
N PRO A 193 -5.68 2.26 -3.03
CA PRO A 193 -4.81 3.33 -2.51
C PRO A 193 -3.33 3.16 -2.90
N ALA A 194 -2.98 2.01 -3.48
CA ALA A 194 -1.63 1.60 -3.78
C ALA A 194 -1.21 1.74 -5.25
N LEU A 195 -2.09 2.14 -6.18
CA LEU A 195 -1.76 2.27 -7.62
C LEU A 195 -1.76 3.72 -8.12
N TRP A 196 -0.69 4.07 -8.84
CA TRP A 196 -0.48 5.43 -9.37
C TRP A 196 -0.03 5.42 -10.82
N ARG A 197 -0.61 6.31 -11.63
CA ARG A 197 -0.04 6.63 -12.95
C ARG A 197 1.19 7.51 -12.75
N ALA A 198 2.24 7.21 -13.50
CA ALA A 198 3.49 7.93 -13.43
C ALA A 198 4.21 7.96 -14.77
N ARG A 199 5.27 8.77 -14.83
CA ARG A 199 6.34 8.63 -15.82
C ARG A 199 7.61 8.19 -15.13
N TYR A 200 8.32 7.25 -15.74
CA TYR A 200 9.65 6.87 -15.32
C TYR A 200 10.62 7.07 -16.46
N ARG A 201 11.55 8.02 -16.30
CA ARG A 201 12.53 8.42 -17.33
C ARG A 201 11.85 8.72 -18.67
N GLY A 202 10.75 9.49 -18.61
CA GLY A 202 9.94 9.91 -19.76
C GLY A 202 8.92 8.88 -20.26
N ARG A 203 9.00 7.60 -19.85
CA ARG A 203 8.11 6.53 -20.31
C ARG A 203 6.87 6.40 -19.43
N PRO A 204 5.66 6.11 -19.98
CA PRO A 204 4.48 5.80 -19.19
C PRO A 204 4.73 4.61 -18.26
N ALA A 205 4.43 4.80 -16.98
CA ALA A 205 4.64 3.84 -15.92
C ALA A 205 3.41 3.72 -15.02
N LEU A 206 3.30 2.57 -14.37
CA LEU A 206 2.39 2.30 -13.27
C LEU A 206 3.25 2.04 -12.04
N VAL A 207 2.94 2.72 -10.93
CA VAL A 207 3.59 2.50 -9.63
C VAL A 207 2.62 1.77 -8.72
N LYS A 208 3.04 0.62 -8.18
CA LYS A 208 2.33 -0.14 -7.16
C LYS A 208 3.10 -0.11 -5.85
N PHE A 209 2.42 0.20 -4.75
CA PHE A 209 2.90 -0.02 -3.40
C PHE A 209 2.25 -1.29 -2.84
N THR A 210 3.04 -2.21 -2.29
CA THR A 210 2.50 -3.46 -1.74
C THR A 210 3.43 -4.06 -0.68
N GLU A 211 2.89 -4.83 0.25
CA GLU A 211 3.68 -5.46 1.32
C GLU A 211 4.51 -6.63 0.79
N ARG A 212 4.00 -7.33 -0.22
CA ARG A 212 4.60 -8.53 -0.80
C ARG A 212 4.62 -8.43 -2.30
N TYR A 213 5.72 -8.89 -2.91
CA TYR A 213 5.87 -8.90 -4.35
C TYR A 213 6.91 -9.90 -4.78
N SER A 214 6.57 -10.79 -5.72
CA SER A 214 7.56 -11.66 -6.36
C SER A 214 8.20 -10.96 -7.56
N VAL A 215 9.30 -10.25 -7.30
CA VAL A 215 10.14 -9.63 -8.34
C VAL A 215 10.61 -10.68 -9.34
N ARG A 216 11.00 -11.86 -8.85
CA ARG A 216 11.49 -12.98 -9.67
C ARG A 216 10.44 -13.50 -10.65
N THR A 217 9.21 -13.73 -10.19
CA THR A 217 8.09 -14.19 -11.04
C THR A 217 7.79 -13.14 -12.13
N HIS A 218 7.71 -11.87 -11.76
CA HIS A 218 7.47 -10.78 -12.71
C HIS A 218 8.59 -10.70 -13.75
N GLN A 219 9.85 -10.63 -13.33
CA GLN A 219 11.00 -10.52 -14.24
C GLN A 219 11.08 -11.70 -15.21
N LEU A 220 10.81 -12.92 -14.74
CA LEU A 220 10.81 -14.11 -15.59
C LEU A 220 9.79 -14.00 -16.73
N LEU A 221 8.55 -13.62 -16.44
CA LEU A 221 7.52 -13.47 -17.47
C LEU A 221 7.72 -12.24 -18.37
N ALA A 222 8.24 -11.15 -17.81
CA ALA A 222 8.56 -9.93 -18.56
C ALA A 222 9.71 -10.17 -19.57
N GLY A 223 10.66 -11.05 -19.25
CA GLY A 223 11.80 -11.41 -20.09
C GLY A 223 11.50 -12.43 -21.21
N CYS A 224 10.29 -12.99 -21.26
CA CYS A 224 9.87 -13.91 -22.33
C CYS A 224 9.80 -13.22 -23.70
N SER A 225 9.90 -14.01 -24.78
CA SER A 225 9.66 -13.55 -26.16
C SER A 225 8.54 -14.39 -26.80
N PRO A 226 7.32 -13.85 -27.00
CA PRO A 226 6.89 -12.51 -26.61
C PRO A 226 6.73 -12.35 -25.08
N PRO A 227 6.78 -11.11 -24.54
CA PRO A 227 6.61 -10.86 -23.11
C PRO A 227 5.24 -11.32 -22.59
N LYS A 228 5.25 -11.98 -21.43
CA LYS A 228 4.05 -12.53 -20.77
C LYS A 228 3.59 -11.73 -19.56
N ALA A 229 4.33 -10.67 -19.23
CA ALA A 229 4.01 -9.68 -18.20
C ALA A 229 4.45 -8.28 -18.70
N PRO A 230 4.00 -7.18 -18.06
CA PRO A 230 4.56 -5.86 -18.30
C PRO A 230 6.08 -5.81 -18.07
N GLU A 231 6.77 -4.89 -18.72
CA GLU A 231 8.19 -4.66 -18.42
C GLU A 231 8.33 -4.07 -17.01
N LEU A 232 9.26 -4.62 -16.22
CA LEU A 232 9.56 -4.14 -14.87
C LEU A 232 10.69 -3.11 -14.93
N TYR A 233 10.40 -1.85 -14.58
CA TYR A 233 11.38 -0.77 -14.60
C TYR A 233 12.17 -0.64 -13.29
N PHE A 234 11.50 -0.86 -12.14
CA PHE A 234 12.09 -0.75 -10.81
C PHE A 234 11.30 -1.60 -9.81
N ALA A 235 12.00 -2.23 -8.87
CA ALA A 235 11.37 -2.95 -7.77
C ALA A 235 12.30 -2.97 -6.55
N GLU A 236 11.97 -2.19 -5.52
CA GLU A 236 12.72 -2.20 -4.25
C GLU A 236 11.81 -1.90 -3.06
N LYS A 237 12.28 -2.27 -1.86
CA LYS A 237 11.62 -1.89 -0.61
C LYS A 237 12.00 -0.47 -0.20
N ILE A 238 10.99 0.35 0.07
CA ILE A 238 11.14 1.69 0.63
C ILE A 238 11.26 1.63 2.16
N VAL A 239 11.55 2.77 2.79
CA VAL A 239 11.46 2.91 4.25
C VAL A 239 10.06 2.46 4.70
N GLY A 240 10.00 1.66 5.76
CA GLY A 240 8.77 0.98 6.19
C GLY A 240 8.61 -0.45 5.64
N GLY A 241 9.41 -0.86 4.64
CA GLY A 241 9.46 -2.26 4.18
C GLY A 241 8.46 -2.65 3.10
N ILE A 242 7.62 -1.70 2.70
CA ILE A 242 6.72 -1.79 1.55
C ILE A 242 7.54 -1.84 0.26
N TRP A 243 7.14 -2.70 -0.67
CA TRP A 243 7.63 -2.71 -2.04
C TRP A 243 7.08 -1.52 -2.81
N MET A 244 7.96 -0.83 -3.52
CA MET A 244 7.58 0.08 -4.59
C MET A 244 7.98 -0.56 -5.91
N ILE A 245 6.96 -0.85 -6.72
CA ILE A 245 7.12 -1.47 -8.02
C ILE A 245 6.77 -0.44 -9.09
N VAL A 246 7.70 -0.15 -9.99
CA VAL A 246 7.48 0.69 -11.17
C VAL A 246 7.55 -0.21 -12.38
N MET A 247 6.45 -0.30 -13.13
CA MET A 247 6.34 -1.17 -14.31
C MET A 247 5.74 -0.41 -15.49
N LYS A 248 5.84 -1.00 -16.69
CA LYS A 248 5.21 -0.46 -17.89
C LYS A 248 3.71 -0.34 -17.69
N ARG A 249 3.18 0.86 -17.97
CA ARG A 249 1.72 1.05 -18.02
C ARG A 249 1.16 0.44 -19.29
N LEU A 250 0.35 -0.59 -19.14
CA LEU A 250 -0.47 -1.15 -20.20
C LEU A 250 -1.63 -0.19 -20.52
N LYS A 251 -2.02 -0.07 -21.79
CA LYS A 251 -3.14 0.78 -22.22
C LYS A 251 -4.47 0.03 -22.23
N GLU A 252 -4.39 -1.28 -22.17
CA GLU A 252 -5.46 -2.22 -22.37
C GLU A 252 -6.30 -2.41 -21.10
N THR A 253 -7.32 -3.26 -21.18
CA THR A 253 -8.18 -3.63 -20.04
C THR A 253 -7.97 -5.09 -19.65
N ASN A 254 -8.53 -5.49 -18.51
CA ASN A 254 -8.42 -6.86 -18.02
C ASN A 254 -9.48 -7.77 -18.66
N ALA A 255 -9.28 -9.09 -18.55
CA ALA A 255 -10.16 -10.09 -19.12
C ALA A 255 -11.57 -10.06 -18.49
N GLU A 256 -11.68 -9.67 -17.23
CA GLU A 256 -12.97 -9.53 -16.51
C GLU A 256 -13.86 -8.50 -17.19
N ASN A 257 -13.34 -7.31 -17.46
CA ASN A 257 -14.09 -6.24 -18.12
C ASN A 257 -14.28 -6.50 -19.63
N THR A 258 -13.36 -7.22 -20.27
CA THR A 258 -13.42 -7.47 -21.72
C THR A 258 -14.41 -8.58 -22.08
N PHE A 259 -14.45 -9.64 -21.27
CA PHE A 259 -15.23 -10.85 -21.51
C PHE A 259 -16.22 -11.09 -20.36
N LEU A 260 -16.93 -10.03 -19.95
CA LEU A 260 -17.94 -10.11 -18.89
C LEU A 260 -18.95 -11.20 -19.25
N ASP A 261 -19.10 -12.19 -18.37
CA ASP A 261 -19.96 -13.38 -18.52
C ASP A 261 -19.74 -14.22 -19.80
N GLN A 262 -18.64 -13.97 -20.53
CA GLN A 262 -18.26 -14.70 -21.74
C GLN A 262 -17.12 -15.69 -21.45
N ALA A 263 -17.04 -16.73 -22.27
CA ALA A 263 -15.88 -17.62 -22.25
C ALA A 263 -14.62 -16.86 -22.69
N LEU A 264 -13.48 -17.17 -22.07
CA LEU A 264 -12.20 -16.62 -22.51
C LEU A 264 -11.85 -17.21 -23.88
N PRO A 265 -11.44 -16.39 -24.87
CA PRO A 265 -10.97 -16.90 -26.15
C PRO A 265 -9.83 -17.91 -25.96
N SER A 266 -9.78 -18.95 -26.79
CA SER A 266 -8.73 -19.97 -26.69
C SER A 266 -7.32 -19.38 -26.79
N SER A 267 -7.14 -18.28 -27.53
CA SER A 267 -5.85 -17.56 -27.61
C SER A 267 -5.40 -16.99 -26.26
N VAL A 268 -6.33 -16.43 -25.48
CA VAL A 268 -6.08 -15.91 -24.12
C VAL A 268 -5.73 -17.05 -23.19
N VAL A 269 -6.52 -18.14 -23.21
CA VAL A 269 -6.25 -19.34 -22.40
C VAL A 269 -4.88 -19.93 -22.71
N ASN A 270 -4.53 -20.03 -24.00
CA ASN A 270 -3.23 -20.55 -24.43
C ASN A 270 -2.06 -19.66 -23.99
N ASP A 271 -2.22 -18.33 -24.04
CA ASP A 271 -1.20 -17.41 -23.55
C ASP A 271 -0.99 -17.51 -22.03
N VAL A 272 -2.08 -17.66 -21.27
CA VAL A 272 -2.04 -17.89 -19.82
C VAL A 272 -1.37 -19.23 -19.51
N LYS A 273 -1.76 -20.32 -20.17
CA LYS A 273 -1.09 -21.64 -20.03
C LYS A 273 0.40 -21.53 -20.29
N ALA A 274 0.80 -20.87 -21.38
CA ALA A 274 2.20 -20.68 -21.70
C ALA A 274 2.95 -19.80 -20.68
N ALA A 275 2.26 -18.92 -19.94
CA ALA A 275 2.85 -18.18 -18.83
C ALA A 275 3.04 -19.06 -17.59
N LEU A 276 2.01 -19.83 -17.23
CA LEU A 276 2.07 -20.78 -16.12
C LEU A 276 3.16 -21.83 -16.35
N ASP A 277 3.27 -22.39 -17.55
CA ASP A 277 4.31 -23.36 -17.93
C ASP A 277 5.72 -22.82 -17.69
N VAL A 278 5.96 -21.53 -18.00
CA VAL A 278 7.25 -20.88 -17.75
C VAL A 278 7.53 -20.76 -16.25
N LEU A 279 6.52 -20.39 -15.46
CA LEU A 279 6.64 -20.30 -14.00
C LEU A 279 6.89 -21.67 -13.36
N HIS A 280 6.07 -22.66 -13.69
CA HIS A 280 6.12 -24.00 -13.11
C HIS A 280 7.44 -24.69 -13.43
N LYS A 281 7.97 -24.56 -14.65
CA LYS A 281 9.32 -25.03 -15.01
C LYS A 281 10.43 -24.35 -14.20
N GLY A 282 10.19 -23.11 -13.75
CA GLY A 282 11.07 -22.35 -12.87
C GLY A 282 10.88 -22.63 -11.37
N GLY A 283 9.99 -23.55 -10.99
CA GLY A 283 9.61 -23.81 -9.59
C GLY A 283 8.87 -22.64 -8.94
N LEU A 284 8.11 -21.89 -9.73
CA LEU A 284 7.35 -20.72 -9.29
C LEU A 284 5.86 -20.95 -9.54
N VAL A 285 5.02 -20.36 -8.68
CA VAL A 285 3.54 -20.40 -8.75
C VAL A 285 3.05 -18.96 -8.89
N PHE A 286 2.01 -18.75 -9.71
CA PHE A 286 1.39 -17.43 -9.88
C PHE A 286 0.50 -17.07 -8.68
N GLY A 287 -0.31 -18.01 -8.22
CA GLY A 287 -0.98 -18.01 -6.92
C GLY A 287 -2.25 -17.15 -6.82
N ASP A 288 -2.54 -16.28 -7.77
CA ASP A 288 -3.78 -15.49 -7.77
C ASP A 288 -4.32 -15.33 -9.20
N LEU A 289 -4.49 -16.45 -9.88
CA LEU A 289 -5.00 -16.47 -11.24
C LEU A 289 -6.50 -16.21 -11.26
N ARG A 290 -6.88 -15.00 -11.68
CA ARG A 290 -8.27 -14.58 -11.89
C ARG A 290 -8.37 -13.65 -13.09
N ARG A 291 -9.57 -13.49 -13.65
CA ARG A 291 -9.80 -12.66 -14.86
C ARG A 291 -9.33 -11.21 -14.70
N SER A 292 -9.40 -10.65 -13.50
CA SER A 292 -8.93 -9.29 -13.22
C SER A 292 -7.41 -9.13 -13.22
N ASN A 293 -6.67 -10.24 -13.07
CA ASN A 293 -5.20 -10.30 -13.09
C ASN A 293 -4.65 -10.69 -14.48
N ILE A 294 -5.51 -10.73 -15.52
CA ILE A 294 -5.13 -11.02 -16.91
C ILE A 294 -5.43 -9.79 -17.75
N MET A 295 -4.40 -9.16 -18.31
CA MET A 295 -4.52 -8.05 -19.25
C MET A 295 -4.63 -8.59 -20.67
N VAL A 296 -5.59 -8.09 -21.45
CA VAL A 296 -5.87 -8.59 -22.80
C VAL A 296 -5.77 -7.50 -23.85
N GLN A 297 -5.13 -7.80 -24.97
CA GLN A 297 -4.92 -6.88 -26.08
C GLN A 297 -5.34 -7.54 -27.38
N LEU A 298 -6.11 -6.84 -28.23
CA LEU A 298 -6.38 -7.32 -29.58
C LEU A 298 -5.19 -6.97 -30.48
N GLU A 299 -4.51 -8.00 -31.00
CA GLU A 299 -3.38 -7.87 -31.93
C GLU A 299 -3.63 -8.76 -33.15
N ASN A 300 -3.67 -8.17 -34.35
CA ASN A 300 -3.93 -8.89 -35.60
C ASN A 300 -5.17 -9.81 -35.51
N ASP A 301 -6.29 -9.25 -35.03
CA ASP A 301 -7.57 -9.95 -34.82
C ASP A 301 -7.53 -11.12 -33.82
N VAL A 302 -6.45 -11.24 -33.04
CA VAL A 302 -6.30 -12.25 -31.99
C VAL A 302 -6.07 -11.60 -30.64
N TYR A 303 -6.83 -12.01 -29.63
CA TYR A 303 -6.58 -11.56 -28.26
C TYR A 303 -5.32 -12.20 -27.70
N ARG A 304 -4.39 -11.37 -27.24
CA ARG A 304 -3.14 -11.74 -26.56
C ARG A 304 -3.23 -11.39 -25.08
N ALA A 305 -2.67 -12.24 -24.23
CA ALA A 305 -2.78 -12.10 -22.78
C ALA A 305 -1.43 -11.88 -22.08
N LYS A 306 -1.44 -11.07 -21.03
CA LYS A 306 -0.30 -10.87 -20.10
C LYS A 306 -0.80 -10.96 -18.66
N LEU A 307 -0.03 -11.61 -17.80
CA LEU A 307 -0.32 -11.68 -16.37
C LEU A 307 0.15 -10.40 -15.66
N ILE A 308 -0.64 -9.94 -14.70
CA ILE A 308 -0.34 -8.81 -13.80
C ILE A 308 -0.65 -9.20 -12.36
N ASP A 309 -0.22 -8.39 -11.39
CA ASP A 309 -0.41 -8.64 -9.95
C ASP A 309 0.33 -9.89 -9.44
N PHE A 310 1.55 -9.67 -8.95
CA PHE A 310 2.49 -10.73 -8.52
C PHE A 310 2.66 -10.77 -7.00
N ASP A 311 1.70 -10.24 -6.24
CA ASP A 311 1.78 -10.11 -4.78
C ASP A 311 1.68 -11.48 -4.09
N ASN A 312 0.84 -12.35 -4.65
CA ASN A 312 0.59 -13.72 -4.23
C ASN A 312 1.37 -14.76 -5.06
N SER A 313 2.36 -14.33 -5.83
CA SER A 313 3.26 -15.24 -6.54
C SER A 313 4.45 -15.61 -5.68
N GLY A 314 5.03 -16.78 -5.94
CA GLY A 314 6.14 -17.25 -5.11
C GLY A 314 6.78 -18.53 -5.61
N ARG A 315 7.65 -19.10 -4.77
CA ARG A 315 8.22 -20.44 -5.02
C ARG A 315 7.17 -21.49 -4.72
N GLU A 316 7.19 -22.56 -5.50
CA GLU A 316 6.43 -23.76 -5.20
C GLU A 316 6.98 -24.43 -3.93
N VAL A 317 6.08 -24.90 -3.05
CA VAL A 317 6.45 -25.73 -1.91
C VAL A 317 6.60 -27.17 -2.36
N ALA A 318 7.83 -27.70 -2.28
CA ALA A 318 8.09 -29.12 -2.56
C ALA A 318 7.71 -30.07 -1.40
N SER A 319 7.57 -29.55 -0.18
CA SER A 319 7.27 -30.34 1.03
C SER A 319 6.47 -29.53 2.05
N ASP A 320 5.52 -30.15 2.76
CA ASP A 320 4.70 -29.49 3.79
C ASP A 320 5.48 -29.04 5.04
N ASP A 321 6.82 -29.10 5.03
CA ASP A 321 7.70 -28.62 6.11
C ASP A 321 7.85 -27.09 6.08
N PRO A 322 7.30 -26.36 7.06
CA PRO A 322 7.39 -24.90 7.14
C PRO A 322 8.82 -24.38 7.35
N ALA A 323 9.74 -25.21 7.84
CA ALA A 323 11.12 -24.81 8.14
C ALA A 323 12.02 -24.71 6.90
N ALA A 324 11.62 -25.34 5.78
CA ALA A 324 12.41 -25.37 4.54
C ALA A 324 12.25 -24.11 3.67
N ALA A 325 11.34 -23.20 4.04
CA ALA A 325 11.06 -21.98 3.28
C ALA A 325 11.95 -20.81 3.73
N GLU A 326 13.07 -20.59 3.03
CA GLU A 326 13.79 -19.31 3.15
C GLU A 326 12.85 -18.14 2.80
N TYR A 327 12.88 -17.08 3.62
CA TYR A 327 12.13 -15.85 3.46
C TYR A 327 12.65 -15.01 2.28
N GLU A 328 12.52 -15.49 1.05
CA GLU A 328 12.48 -14.61 -0.12
C GLU A 328 11.09 -13.93 -0.18
N ALA A 329 11.03 -12.67 -0.63
CA ALA A 329 9.78 -11.93 -0.71
C ALA A 329 8.82 -12.58 -1.74
N GLY A 330 7.57 -12.82 -1.32
CA GLY A 330 6.64 -13.71 -2.04
C GLY A 330 6.72 -15.16 -1.56
N GLY A 331 7.10 -15.40 -0.30
CA GLY A 331 7.30 -16.73 0.30
C GLY A 331 6.21 -17.74 -0.03
N PRO A 332 6.47 -19.04 0.14
CA PRO A 332 5.80 -20.09 -0.62
C PRO A 332 4.41 -20.46 -0.05
N TRP A 333 3.80 -19.51 0.67
CA TRP A 333 2.50 -19.62 1.30
C TRP A 333 1.61 -18.48 0.82
N TYR A 334 0.33 -18.78 0.64
CA TYR A 334 -0.69 -17.77 0.40
C TYR A 334 -0.73 -16.72 1.50
N ASP A 335 -1.12 -15.50 1.14
CA ASP A 335 -1.26 -14.43 2.09
C ASP A 335 -2.22 -14.77 3.24
N PRO A 336 -1.89 -14.46 4.51
CA PRO A 336 -2.82 -14.62 5.63
C PRO A 336 -4.14 -13.85 5.46
N PHE A 337 -4.16 -12.85 4.59
CA PHE A 337 -5.32 -12.06 4.21
C PHE A 337 -5.75 -12.31 2.75
N LEU A 338 -5.39 -13.46 2.18
CA LEU A 338 -5.87 -13.89 0.86
C LEU A 338 -7.39 -13.74 0.81
N ASN A 339 -7.89 -12.95 -0.13
CA ASN A 339 -9.32 -12.77 -0.33
C ASN A 339 -9.85 -13.90 -1.25
N PRO A 340 -10.56 -14.91 -0.71
CA PRO A 340 -11.09 -15.98 -1.53
C PRO A 340 -12.17 -15.44 -2.46
N TRP A 341 -12.29 -16.03 -3.63
CA TRP A 341 -13.33 -15.68 -4.61
C TRP A 341 -14.19 -16.91 -4.95
N PRO A 342 -15.41 -16.72 -5.48
CA PRO A 342 -16.36 -17.82 -5.66
C PRO A 342 -15.80 -18.96 -6.51
N GLY A 343 -15.92 -20.19 -6.00
CA GLY A 343 -15.49 -21.41 -6.68
C GLY A 343 -14.04 -21.82 -6.44
N LEU A 344 -13.26 -21.03 -5.70
CA LEU A 344 -11.87 -21.35 -5.39
C LEU A 344 -11.76 -22.69 -4.63
N PRO A 345 -10.88 -23.62 -5.06
CA PRO A 345 -10.69 -24.90 -4.37
C PRO A 345 -10.32 -24.76 -2.88
N GLN A 346 -10.76 -25.73 -2.06
CA GLN A 346 -10.55 -25.69 -0.61
C GLN A 346 -9.08 -25.76 -0.19
N GLU A 347 -8.20 -26.29 -1.03
CA GLU A 347 -6.76 -26.34 -0.81
C GLU A 347 -6.07 -24.97 -0.91
N ILE A 348 -6.72 -23.99 -1.55
CA ILE A 348 -6.24 -22.62 -1.68
C ILE A 348 -6.87 -21.78 -0.57
N GLN A 349 -6.13 -21.65 0.54
CA GLN A 349 -6.57 -20.90 1.72
C GLN A 349 -5.45 -20.00 2.24
N PRO A 350 -5.80 -18.96 3.03
CA PRO A 350 -4.81 -18.14 3.70
C PRO A 350 -3.77 -18.97 4.46
N SER A 351 -2.50 -18.58 4.35
CA SER A 351 -1.37 -19.25 5.01
C SER A 351 -1.19 -20.74 4.66
N LYS A 352 -1.73 -21.22 3.53
CA LYS A 352 -1.46 -22.56 2.99
C LYS A 352 -0.35 -22.57 1.92
N PRO A 353 0.32 -23.71 1.68
CA PRO A 353 1.38 -23.82 0.68
C PRO A 353 0.86 -23.47 -0.71
N MET A 354 1.71 -22.84 -1.53
CA MET A 354 1.44 -22.64 -2.96
C MET A 354 1.99 -23.81 -3.77
N ARG A 355 1.18 -24.31 -4.71
CA ARG A 355 1.50 -25.44 -5.60
C ARG A 355 1.12 -25.10 -7.03
N ALA A 356 1.87 -25.61 -8.01
CA ALA A 356 1.58 -25.40 -9.43
C ALA A 356 0.16 -25.87 -9.82
N ALA A 357 -0.31 -26.95 -9.20
CA ALA A 357 -1.68 -27.47 -9.38
C ALA A 357 -2.77 -26.45 -9.04
N HIS A 358 -2.50 -25.51 -8.12
CA HIS A 358 -3.46 -24.47 -7.76
C HIS A 358 -3.69 -23.48 -8.92
N ASP A 359 -2.64 -23.11 -9.66
CA ASP A 359 -2.77 -22.25 -10.83
C ASP A 359 -3.62 -22.94 -11.92
N LEU A 360 -3.47 -24.26 -12.08
CA LEU A 360 -4.23 -25.05 -13.05
C LEU A 360 -5.72 -25.12 -12.67
N ALA A 361 -6.02 -25.35 -11.39
CA ALA A 361 -7.40 -25.36 -10.89
C ALA A 361 -8.07 -23.98 -11.05
N MET A 362 -7.33 -22.90 -10.76
CA MET A 362 -7.80 -21.53 -11.01
C MET A 362 -8.03 -21.27 -12.51
N LEU A 363 -7.16 -21.79 -13.38
CA LEU A 363 -7.30 -21.64 -14.83
C LEU A 363 -8.58 -22.32 -15.35
N GLU A 364 -8.88 -23.53 -14.89
CA GLU A 364 -10.12 -24.25 -15.21
C GLU A 364 -11.35 -23.45 -14.78
N LEU A 365 -11.29 -22.85 -13.58
CA LEU A 365 -12.37 -22.05 -13.02
C LEU A 365 -12.66 -20.77 -13.83
N ILE A 366 -11.63 -20.08 -14.32
CA ILE A 366 -11.82 -18.87 -15.14
C ILE A 366 -12.07 -19.14 -16.62
N SER A 367 -11.77 -20.35 -17.07
CA SER A 367 -11.90 -20.82 -18.46
C SER A 367 -12.89 -21.99 -18.55
N PRO A 368 -14.14 -21.86 -18.07
CA PRO A 368 -15.07 -22.97 -18.12
C PRO A 368 -15.27 -23.36 -19.58
N SER A 369 -14.78 -24.55 -19.94
CA SER A 369 -14.70 -25.01 -21.32
C SER A 369 -16.08 -25.14 -21.96
N ASP A 370 -17.11 -25.54 -21.21
CA ASP A 370 -18.44 -25.83 -21.75
C ASP A 370 -19.49 -25.82 -20.63
N ARG A 371 -20.14 -24.68 -20.35
CA ARG A 371 -21.41 -24.63 -19.58
C ARG A 371 -22.51 -23.85 -20.30
N LEU A 372 -22.49 -23.86 -21.64
CA LEU A 372 -23.67 -23.58 -22.45
C LEU A 372 -24.12 -24.90 -23.07
N GLY A 373 -24.77 -25.74 -22.29
CA GLY A 373 -25.55 -26.83 -22.86
C GLY A 373 -26.74 -26.20 -23.58
N LEU A 374 -26.76 -26.30 -24.92
CA LEU A 374 -28.01 -26.15 -25.67
C LEU A 374 -28.75 -27.48 -25.51
N ASN A 375 -29.99 -27.45 -25.00
CA ASN A 375 -30.85 -28.63 -25.09
C ASN A 375 -31.20 -28.92 -26.57
N GLU A 376 -31.83 -30.06 -26.84
CA GLU A 376 -32.25 -30.43 -28.20
C GLU A 376 -33.20 -29.40 -28.87
N GLN A 377 -33.68 -28.39 -28.13
CA GLN A 377 -34.49 -27.27 -28.61
C GLN A 377 -33.72 -25.93 -28.68
N GLY A 378 -32.41 -25.90 -28.48
CA GLY A 378 -31.60 -24.68 -28.58
C GLY A 378 -31.71 -23.69 -27.42
N GLN A 379 -32.20 -24.12 -26.24
CA GLN A 379 -32.23 -23.29 -25.04
C GLN A 379 -31.00 -23.52 -24.16
N VAL A 380 -30.45 -22.42 -23.65
CA VAL A 380 -29.31 -22.40 -22.73
C VAL A 380 -29.75 -22.85 -21.34
N PHE A 381 -29.07 -23.83 -20.74
CA PHE A 381 -29.25 -24.19 -19.34
C PHE A 381 -27.91 -24.36 -18.59
N TRP A 382 -27.96 -24.09 -17.28
CA TRP A 382 -26.84 -24.33 -16.35
C TRP A 382 -26.92 -25.77 -15.83
N SER A 383 -25.91 -26.60 -16.08
CA SER A 383 -25.75 -27.83 -15.30
C SER A 383 -25.21 -27.48 -13.92
N LYS A 384 -25.88 -27.97 -12.86
CA LYS A 384 -25.42 -27.82 -11.47
C LYS A 384 -24.01 -28.38 -11.32
#